data_AF-A0A7C6YBH0-F1
#
_entry.id   AF-A0A7C6YBH0-F1
#
_cell.length_a   1.000
_cell.length_b   1.000
_cell.length_c   1.000
_cell.angle_alpha   90.00
_cell.angle_beta   90.00
_cell.angle_gamma   90.00
#
_symmetry.space_group_name_H-M   'P 1'
#
loop_
_entity.id
_entity.type
_entity.pdbx_description
1 polymer ?
#
loop_
_entity_poly.entity_id
_entity_poly.type
_entity_poly.pdbx_seq_one_letter_code
_entity_poly.pdbx_strand_id
1 'polypeptide(L)'
;AAPAAPALGSGEERALRKEMSKLERQLEKLAQREDRLHDDLAAAAGDALDTEKLAALDRELKDVTAEKEQLEERWMELGEQIEG
;
A
#
# COMPACT_ATOMS: atom_id res chain seq x y z
N ALA A 1 -27.43 15.62 24.96
CA ALA A 1 -26.06 15.07 24.94
C ALA A 1 -26.15 13.66 24.39
N ALA A 2 -25.50 13.37 23.25
CA ALA A 2 -25.44 12.02 22.70
C ALA A 2 -24.43 11.19 23.52
N PRO A 3 -24.68 9.90 23.76
CA PRO A 3 -23.75 9.05 24.50
C PRO A 3 -22.45 8.88 23.71
N ALA A 4 -21.31 9.03 24.40
CA ALA A 4 -20.01 8.68 23.85
C ALA A 4 -19.99 7.19 23.51
N ALA A 5 -19.49 6.83 22.33
CA ALA A 5 -19.25 5.45 21.96
C ALA A 5 -18.33 4.79 23.01
N PRO A 6 -18.51 3.50 23.32
CA PRO A 6 -17.60 2.81 24.23
C PRO A 6 -16.19 2.83 23.62
N ALA A 7 -15.22 3.35 24.37
CA ALA A 7 -13.82 3.32 23.98
C ALA A 7 -13.36 1.87 23.74
N LEU A 8 -12.54 1.67 22.71
CA LEU A 8 -11.98 0.36 22.36
C LEU A 8 -11.36 -0.35 23.59
N GLY A 9 -11.60 -1.66 23.70
CA GLY A 9 -10.95 -2.46 24.72
C GLY A 9 -9.44 -2.56 24.45
N SER A 10 -8.60 -2.57 25.49
CA SER A 10 -7.13 -2.60 25.32
C SER A 10 -6.59 -3.75 24.44
N GLY A 11 -7.31 -4.87 24.33
CA GLY A 11 -6.95 -5.99 23.46
C GLY A 11 -7.24 -5.72 21.98
N GLU A 12 -8.34 -5.02 21.71
CA GLU A 12 -8.78 -4.64 20.37
C GLU A 12 -7.86 -3.55 19.80
N GLU A 13 -7.53 -2.53 20.60
CA GLU A 13 -6.57 -1.49 20.21
C GLU A 13 -5.20 -2.09 19.83
N ARG A 14 -4.69 -3.05 20.62
CA ARG A 14 -3.42 -3.74 20.29
C ARG A 14 -3.51 -4.55 19.00
N ALA A 15 -4.66 -5.16 18.71
CA ALA A 15 -4.88 -5.91 17.49
C ALA A 15 -4.89 -4.98 16.26
N LEU A 16 -5.61 -3.86 16.33
CA LEU A 16 -5.67 -2.85 15.28
C LEU A 16 -4.29 -2.24 15.00
N ARG A 17 -3.54 -1.86 16.05
CA ARG A 17 -2.15 -1.37 15.92
C ARG A 17 -1.24 -2.40 15.23
N LYS A 18 -1.41 -3.70 15.54
CA LYS A 18 -0.62 -4.76 14.91
C LYS A 18 -0.96 -4.91 13.43
N GLU A 19 -2.23 -4.78 13.06
CA GLU A 19 -2.69 -4.79 11.66
C GLU A 19 -2.13 -3.58 10.91
N MET A 20 -2.19 -2.39 11.50
CA MET A 20 -1.61 -1.16 10.94
C MET A 20 -0.11 -1.31 10.65
N SER A 21 0.68 -1.82 11.62
CA SER A 21 2.11 -2.09 11.39
C SER A 21 2.37 -3.17 10.33
N LYS A 22 1.41 -4.07 10.08
CA LYS A 22 1.53 -5.05 8.99
C LYS A 22 1.31 -4.37 7.63
N LEU A 23 0.33 -3.49 7.53
CA LEU A 23 0.07 -2.70 6.32
C LEU A 23 1.26 -1.81 5.98
N GLU A 24 1.86 -1.12 6.96
CA GLU A 24 3.06 -0.31 6.76
C GLU A 24 4.21 -1.12 6.14
N ARG A 25 4.47 -2.33 6.65
CA ARG A 25 5.49 -3.23 6.07
C ARG A 25 5.13 -3.73 4.67
N GLN A 26 3.85 -3.82 4.33
CA GLN A 26 3.41 -4.19 2.98
C GLN A 26 3.59 -3.01 2.02
N LEU A 27 3.20 -1.81 2.44
CA LEU A 27 3.41 -0.56 1.70
C LEU A 27 4.89 -0.31 1.41
N GLU A 28 5.77 -0.52 2.39
CA GLU A 28 7.23 -0.38 2.19
C GLU A 28 7.75 -1.35 1.11
N LYS A 29 7.26 -2.58 1.09
CA LYS A 29 7.66 -3.57 0.07
C LYS A 29 7.12 -3.21 -1.31
N LEU A 30 5.90 -2.68 -1.39
CA LEU A 30 5.32 -2.24 -2.65
C LEU A 30 6.05 -1.01 -3.19
N ALA A 31 6.45 -0.07 -2.33
CA ALA A 31 7.28 1.06 -2.72
C ALA A 31 8.63 0.58 -3.31
N GLN A 32 9.30 -0.36 -2.65
CA GLN A 32 10.54 -0.95 -3.19
C GLN A 32 10.33 -1.68 -4.53
N ARG A 33 9.16 -2.27 -4.75
CA ARG A 33 8.83 -2.93 -6.02
C ARG A 33 8.53 -1.90 -7.12
N GLU A 34 7.80 -0.85 -6.79
CA GLU A 34 7.52 0.29 -7.68
C GLU A 34 8.81 0.94 -8.16
N ASP A 35 9.76 1.22 -7.25
CA ASP A 35 11.07 1.77 -7.60
C ASP A 35 11.82 0.88 -8.61
N ARG A 36 11.84 -0.44 -8.37
CA ARG A 36 12.47 -1.40 -9.29
C ARG A 36 11.79 -1.44 -10.65
N LEU A 37 10.46 -1.37 -10.68
CA LEU A 37 9.69 -1.34 -11.93
C LEU A 37 9.98 -0.07 -12.73
N HIS A 38 10.16 1.07 -12.06
CA HIS A 38 10.59 2.29 -12.72
C HIS A 38 12.00 2.17 -13.32
N ASP A 39 12.95 1.58 -12.60
CA ASP A 39 14.29 1.31 -13.12
C ASP A 39 14.25 0.36 -14.33
N ASP A 40 13.45 -0.72 -14.26
CA ASP A 40 13.28 -1.69 -15.34
C ASP A 40 12.60 -1.07 -16.57
N LEU A 41 11.62 -0.18 -16.38
CA LEU A 41 10.98 0.60 -17.46
C LEU A 41 11.99 1.51 -18.14
N ALA A 42 12.81 2.22 -17.36
CA ALA A 42 13.85 3.10 -17.89
C ALA A 42 14.89 2.30 -18.69
N ALA A 43 15.31 1.14 -18.19
CA ALA A 43 16.23 0.25 -18.90
C ALA A 43 15.63 -0.30 -20.21
N ALA A 44 14.37 -0.75 -20.18
CA ALA A 44 13.67 -1.29 -21.34
C ALA A 44 13.41 -0.24 -22.45
N ALA A 45 13.32 1.04 -22.08
CA ALA A 45 13.21 2.13 -23.05
C ALA A 45 14.54 2.51 -23.72
N GLY A 46 15.68 2.08 -23.17
CA GLY A 46 17.02 2.46 -23.62
C GLY A 46 17.65 1.53 -24.66
N ASP A 47 17.84 0.25 -24.32
CA ASP A 47 18.75 -0.65 -25.06
C ASP A 47 18.24 -1.06 -26.46
N ALA A 48 16.97 -1.41 -26.55
CA ALA A 48 16.23 -1.63 -27.77
C ALA A 48 14.76 -1.47 -27.38
N LEU A 49 13.99 -0.65 -28.08
CA LEU A 49 12.60 -0.33 -27.73
C LEU A 49 11.74 -1.60 -27.75
N ASP A 50 11.75 -2.32 -26.63
CA ASP A 50 11.01 -3.56 -26.42
C ASP A 50 9.62 -3.20 -25.91
N THR A 51 8.74 -2.95 -26.87
CA THR A 51 7.37 -2.49 -26.61
C THR A 51 6.53 -3.52 -25.86
N GLU A 52 6.81 -4.83 -26.03
CA GLU A 52 6.12 -5.89 -25.29
C GLU A 52 6.56 -5.90 -23.83
N LYS A 53 7.87 -5.82 -23.57
CA LYS A 53 8.41 -5.71 -22.20
C LYS A 53 7.91 -4.44 -21.50
N LEU A 54 7.92 -3.29 -22.18
CA LEU A 54 7.40 -2.03 -21.65
C LEU A 54 5.92 -2.14 -21.27
N ALA A 55 5.09 -2.75 -22.13
CA ALA A 55 3.67 -2.93 -21.86
C ALA A 55 3.40 -3.91 -20.71
N ALA A 56 4.27 -4.89 -20.48
CA ALA A 56 4.17 -5.79 -19.33
C ALA A 56 4.55 -5.09 -18.02
N LEU A 57 5.67 -4.35 -18.02
CA LEU A 57 6.13 -3.58 -16.87
C LEU A 57 5.14 -2.47 -16.47
N ASP A 58 4.53 -1.79 -17.44
CA ASP A 58 3.50 -0.77 -17.18
C ASP A 58 2.24 -1.34 -16.51
N ARG A 59 1.82 -2.57 -16.89
CA ARG A 59 0.72 -3.26 -16.22
C ARG A 59 1.09 -3.61 -14.78
N GLU A 60 2.29 -4.15 -14.58
CA GLU A 60 2.75 -4.50 -13.25
C GLU A 60 2.86 -3.26 -12.35
N LEU A 61 3.33 -2.13 -12.89
CA LEU A 61 3.38 -0.86 -12.18
C LEU A 61 1.98 -0.40 -11.76
N LYS A 62 1.00 -0.44 -12.67
CA LYS A 62 -0.40 -0.11 -12.36
C LYS A 62 -0.99 -1.00 -11.27
N ASP A 63 -0.71 -2.30 -11.31
CA ASP A 63 -1.17 -3.24 -10.29
C ASP A 63 -0.55 -2.91 -8.92
N VAL A 64 0.75 -2.59 -8.88
CA VAL A 64 1.44 -2.20 -7.65
C VAL A 64 0.88 -0.88 -7.10
N THR A 65 0.67 0.12 -7.94
CA THR A 65 0.08 1.41 -7.52
C THR A 65 -1.33 1.20 -6.97
N ALA A 66 -2.17 0.41 -7.65
CA ALA A 66 -3.52 0.09 -7.18
C ALA A 66 -3.54 -0.69 -5.86
N GLU A 67 -2.59 -1.62 -5.66
CA GLU A 67 -2.44 -2.32 -4.39
C GLU A 67 -2.02 -1.36 -3.26
N LYS A 68 -1.10 -0.43 -3.54
CA LYS A 68 -0.70 0.60 -2.56
C LYS A 68 -1.88 1.46 -2.13
N GLU A 69 -2.67 1.97 -3.08
CA GLU A 69 -3.85 2.80 -2.80
C GLU A 69 -4.83 2.05 -1.88
N GLN A 70 -5.12 0.78 -2.15
CA GLN A 70 -6.01 -0.04 -1.31
C GLN A 70 -5.46 -0.24 0.11
N LEU A 71 -4.15 -0.46 0.25
CA LEU A 71 -3.52 -0.61 1.56
C LEU A 71 -3.47 0.72 2.33
N GLU A 72 -3.29 1.84 1.64
CA GLU A 72 -3.33 3.20 2.23
C GLU A 72 -4.74 3.53 2.72
N GLU A 73 -5.78 3.26 1.93
CA GLU A 73 -7.19 3.38 2.34
C GLU A 73 -7.45 2.57 3.60
N ARG A 74 -7.05 1.29 3.61
CA ARG A 74 -7.19 0.43 4.79
C ARG A 74 -6.41 0.96 5.99
N TRP A 75 -5.21 1.49 5.79
CA TRP A 75 -4.40 2.06 6.87
C TRP A 75 -5.09 3.28 7.51
N MET A 76 -5.70 4.15 6.69
CA MET A 76 -6.49 5.28 7.18
C MET A 76 -7.72 4.82 7.96
N GLU A 77 -8.50 3.86 7.44
CA GLU A 77 -9.66 3.28 8.14
C GLU A 77 -9.30 2.71 9.52
N LEU A 78 -8.14 2.06 9.64
CA LEU A 78 -7.67 1.53 10.92
C LEU A 78 -7.23 2.64 11.87
N GLY A 79 -6.62 3.70 11.36
CA GLY A 79 -6.27 4.89 12.13
C GLY A 79 -7.52 5.55 12.73
N GLU A 80 -8.55 5.76 11.91
CA GLU A 80 -9.85 6.29 12.35
C GLU A 80 -10.50 5.41 13.42
N GLN A 81 -10.43 4.09 13.28
CA GLN A 81 -10.94 3.15 14.29
C GLN A 81 -10.19 3.25 15.62
N ILE A 82 -8.88 3.48 15.61
CA ILE A 82 -8.06 3.61 16.82
C ILE A 82 -8.33 4.95 17.53
N GLU A 83 -8.58 6.02 16.78
CA GLU A 83 -8.86 7.36 17.33
C GLU A 83 -10.29 7.54 17.85
N GLY A 84 -11.25 6.78 17.30
CA GLY A 84 -12.67 6.79 17.68
C GLY A 84 -12.99 6.09 19.00
#